data_AF-A0A7C2QB91-F1
#
_entry.id   AF-A0A7C2QB91-F1
#
_cell.length_a   1.000
_cell.length_b   1.000
_cell.length_c   1.000
_cell.angle_alpha   90.00
_cell.angle_beta   90.00
_cell.angle_gamma   90.00
#
_symmetry.space_group_name_H-M   'P 1'
#
loop_
_entity.id
_entity.type
_entity.pdbx_description
1 polymer ?
#
loop_
_entity_poly.entity_id
_entity_poly.type
_entity_poly.pdbx_seq_one_letter_code
_entity_poly.pdbx_strand_id
1 'polypeptide(L)'
;EETKRSVEAILTDLRTRSEHRDLYARVPTTLAFQSRVGPVRWLEPSTADVVKRFAREGVRDLVLVPISFVSDHIETLYELGYEVREIARAHGIRTFVLVEALNDSETFAEALKEIVLEALGA
;
A
#
# COMPACT_ATOMS: atom_id res chain seq x y z
N GLU A 1 1.52 0.58 15.62
CA GLU A 1 2.45 -0.54 15.89
C GLU A 1 2.06 -1.78 15.10
N GLU A 2 0.81 -2.21 15.20
CA GLU A 2 0.27 -3.38 14.49
C GLU A 2 0.41 -3.30 12.96
N THR A 3 0.00 -2.19 12.33
CA THR A 3 0.15 -1.99 10.87
C THR A 3 1.58 -2.18 10.38
N LYS A 4 2.58 -1.73 11.15
CA LYS A 4 3.99 -1.90 10.80
C LYS A 4 4.38 -3.38 10.80
N ARG A 5 3.97 -4.12 11.83
CA ARG A 5 4.22 -5.56 11.94
C ARG A 5 3.56 -6.34 10.81
N SER A 6 2.31 -6.00 10.45
CA SER A 6 1.63 -6.64 9.31
C SER A 6 2.38 -6.39 8.00
N VAL A 7 2.81 -5.16 7.75
CA VAL A 7 3.59 -4.81 6.54
C VAL A 7 4.95 -5.52 6.52
N GLU A 8 5.64 -5.58 7.65
CA GLU A 8 6.92 -6.31 7.77
C GLU A 8 6.75 -7.81 7.52
N ALA A 9 5.69 -8.43 8.06
CA ALA A 9 5.38 -9.83 7.81
C ALA A 9 5.10 -10.10 6.33
N ILE A 10 4.28 -9.26 5.69
CA ILE A 10 3.97 -9.36 4.25
C ILE A 10 5.24 -9.24 3.41
N LEU A 11 6.07 -8.22 3.67
CA LEU A 11 7.32 -8.02 2.94
C LEU A 11 8.30 -9.18 3.16
N THR A 12 8.32 -9.75 4.35
CA THR A 12 9.16 -10.93 4.66
C THR A 12 8.70 -12.14 3.85
N ASP A 13 7.40 -12.41 3.81
CA ASP A 13 6.84 -13.51 3.01
C ASP A 13 7.12 -13.31 1.51
N LEU A 14 6.86 -12.11 0.98
CA LEU A 14 7.18 -11.77 -0.41
C LEU A 14 8.66 -11.96 -0.75
N ARG A 15 9.57 -11.60 0.16
CA ARG A 15 11.03 -11.68 -0.06
C ARG A 15 11.62 -13.06 0.20
N THR A 16 10.88 -14.00 0.78
CA THR A 16 11.41 -15.32 1.14
C THR A 16 10.67 -16.47 0.48
N ARG A 17 9.37 -16.36 0.28
CA ARG A 17 8.49 -17.47 -0.14
C ARG A 17 7.82 -17.27 -1.49
N SER A 18 7.74 -16.03 -2.00
CA SER A 18 7.12 -15.80 -3.32
C SER A 18 7.99 -16.30 -4.48
N GLU A 19 7.35 -16.63 -5.60
CA GLU A 19 8.02 -16.99 -6.86
C GLU A 19 8.92 -15.85 -7.38
N HIS A 20 8.61 -14.60 -7.02
CA HIS A 20 9.34 -13.39 -7.40
C HIS A 20 10.20 -12.81 -6.28
N ARG A 21 10.61 -13.61 -5.28
CA ARG A 21 11.39 -13.17 -4.12
C ARG A 21 12.60 -12.31 -4.46
N ASP A 22 13.33 -12.65 -5.53
CA ASP A 22 14.52 -11.93 -5.97
C ASP A 22 14.19 -10.50 -6.43
N LEU A 23 13.02 -10.31 -7.06
CA LEU A 23 12.52 -8.99 -7.42
C LEU A 23 12.21 -8.19 -6.15
N TYR A 24 11.40 -8.75 -5.24
CA TYR A 24 10.99 -8.05 -4.01
C TYR A 24 12.15 -7.73 -3.06
N ALA A 25 13.23 -8.51 -3.10
CA ALA A 25 14.46 -8.23 -2.36
C ALA A 25 15.19 -6.97 -2.86
N ARG A 26 15.04 -6.62 -4.14
CA ARG A 26 15.70 -5.48 -4.78
C ARG A 26 14.85 -4.22 -4.85
N VAL A 27 13.54 -4.31 -4.62
CA VAL A 27 12.63 -3.16 -4.65
C VAL A 27 12.61 -2.48 -3.27
N PRO A 28 13.02 -1.21 -3.16
CA PRO A 28 12.90 -0.44 -1.92
C PRO A 28 11.42 -0.21 -1.58
N THR A 29 11.10 -0.29 -0.29
CA THR A 29 9.72 -0.16 0.22
C THR A 29 9.65 0.83 1.36
N THR A 30 8.54 1.56 1.50
CA THR A 30 8.31 2.47 2.63
C THR A 30 6.83 2.46 2.99
N LEU A 31 6.52 2.39 4.28
CA LEU A 31 5.18 2.61 4.81
C LEU A 31 4.92 4.11 4.94
N ALA A 32 3.75 4.57 4.47
CA ALA A 32 3.28 5.94 4.59
C ALA A 32 1.79 5.96 4.98
N PHE A 33 1.31 7.12 5.44
CA PHE A 33 -0.05 7.29 5.94
C PHE A 33 -0.78 8.39 5.16
N GLN A 34 -2.09 8.20 4.96
CA GLN A 34 -2.94 9.10 4.17
C GLN A 34 -4.06 9.73 5.01
N SER A 35 -4.90 10.53 4.34
CA SER A 35 -6.16 11.08 4.86
C SER A 35 -6.00 11.95 6.12
N ARG A 36 -5.03 12.88 6.07
CA ARG A 36 -4.86 13.91 7.12
C ARG A 36 -5.95 14.97 6.99
N VAL A 37 -6.81 15.11 8.00
CA VAL A 37 -7.89 16.13 8.03
C VAL A 37 -7.73 17.05 9.24
N GLY A 38 -7.82 18.36 9.02
CA GLY A 38 -7.75 19.33 10.11
C GLY A 38 -6.39 19.39 10.84
N PRO A 39 -6.30 20.21 11.91
CA PRO A 39 -5.03 20.63 12.50
C PRO A 39 -4.44 19.66 13.54
N VAL A 40 -4.97 18.43 13.66
CA VAL A 40 -4.50 17.47 14.67
C VAL A 40 -3.20 16.78 14.26
N ARG A 41 -2.48 16.20 15.22
CA ARG A 41 -1.25 15.44 14.93
C ARG A 41 -1.61 14.09 14.32
N TRP A 42 -1.28 13.92 13.05
CA TRP A 42 -1.50 12.69 12.29
C TRP A 42 -0.27 11.77 12.30
N LEU A 43 -0.47 10.52 11.88
CA LEU A 43 0.62 9.58 11.65
C LEU A 43 1.53 10.07 10.52
N GLU A 44 2.82 9.73 10.65
CA GLU A 44 3.88 10.16 9.75
C GLU A 44 4.72 8.97 9.30
N PRO A 45 5.31 9.01 8.09
CA PRO A 45 5.25 10.12 7.12
C PRO A 45 3.95 10.11 6.30
N SER A 46 3.55 11.28 5.77
CA SER A 46 2.40 11.33 4.86
C SER A 46 2.73 10.71 3.50
N THR A 47 1.76 10.09 2.84
CA THR A 47 1.91 9.53 1.49
C THR A 47 2.40 10.59 0.50
N ALA A 48 1.82 11.79 0.53
CA ALA A 48 2.21 12.90 -0.33
C ALA A 48 3.68 13.33 -0.10
N ASP A 49 4.13 13.40 1.16
CA ASP A 49 5.52 13.79 1.47
C ASP A 49 6.52 12.71 1.06
N VAL A 50 6.16 11.43 1.23
CA VAL A 50 6.99 10.30 0.77
C VAL A 50 7.15 10.34 -0.75
N VAL A 51 6.05 10.56 -1.49
CA VAL A 51 6.08 10.66 -2.96
C VAL A 51 6.97 11.81 -3.43
N LYS A 52 6.84 13.00 -2.83
CA LYS A 52 7.70 14.17 -3.14
C LYS A 52 9.17 13.90 -2.80
N ARG A 53 9.44 13.22 -1.68
CA ARG A 53 10.80 12.82 -1.31
C ARG A 53 11.39 11.86 -2.34
N PHE A 54 10.67 10.79 -2.69
CA PHE A 54 11.13 9.81 -3.68
C PHE A 54 11.42 10.46 -5.05
N ALA A 55 10.56 11.37 -5.48
CA ALA A 55 10.79 12.12 -6.70
C ALA A 55 12.10 12.95 -6.64
N ARG A 56 12.38 13.63 -5.51
CA ARG A 56 13.65 14.35 -5.29
C ARG A 56 14.87 13.43 -5.25
N GLU A 57 14.71 12.20 -4.78
CA GLU A 57 15.73 11.15 -4.75
C GLU A 57 15.92 10.49 -6.13
N GLY A 58 15.15 10.89 -7.15
CA GLY A 58 15.28 10.42 -8.53
C GLY A 58 14.47 9.17 -8.86
N VAL A 59 13.56 8.73 -7.98
CA VAL A 59 12.61 7.65 -8.28
C VAL A 59 11.69 8.08 -9.41
N ARG A 60 11.58 7.23 -10.44
CA ARG A 60 10.75 7.48 -11.63
C ARG A 60 9.56 6.55 -11.76
N ASP A 61 9.61 5.41 -11.08
CA ASP A 61 8.60 4.36 -11.16
C ASP A 61 8.13 4.03 -9.74
N LEU A 62 6.84 4.19 -9.48
CA LEU A 62 6.22 4.03 -8.17
C LEU A 62 5.03 3.08 -8.26
N VAL A 63 5.03 2.08 -7.39
CA VAL A 63 3.87 1.24 -7.09
C VAL A 63 3.36 1.64 -5.71
N LEU A 64 2.09 2.01 -5.62
CA LEU A 64 1.40 2.41 -4.40
C LEU A 64 0.39 1.32 -4.03
N VAL A 65 0.45 0.83 -2.79
CA VAL A 65 -0.37 -0.29 -2.30
C VAL A 65 -1.25 0.19 -1.15
N PRO A 66 -2.59 0.24 -1.29
CA PRO A 66 -3.51 0.67 -0.23
C PRO A 66 -3.76 -0.45 0.80
N ILE A 67 -2.71 -0.87 1.51
CA ILE A 67 -2.72 -2.12 2.30
C ILE A 67 -3.73 -2.17 3.46
N SER A 68 -4.23 -1.03 3.91
CA SER A 68 -5.21 -0.94 5.02
C SER A 68 -6.66 -1.10 4.56
N PHE A 69 -6.90 -1.27 3.26
CA PHE A 69 -8.24 -1.36 2.69
C PHE A 69 -8.41 -2.61 1.86
N VAL A 70 -9.58 -3.23 1.99
CA VAL A 70 -9.93 -4.47 1.29
C VAL A 70 -10.85 -4.23 0.09
N SER A 71 -11.38 -3.02 -0.08
CA SER A 71 -12.24 -2.67 -1.20
C SER A 71 -11.95 -1.26 -1.68
N ASP A 72 -12.23 -0.98 -2.95
CA ASP A 72 -12.09 0.36 -3.50
C ASP A 72 -13.22 1.30 -3.08
N HIS A 73 -12.84 2.54 -2.79
CA HIS A 73 -13.70 3.60 -2.27
C HIS A 73 -13.00 4.97 -2.48
N ILE A 74 -13.52 6.05 -1.92
CA ILE A 74 -13.04 7.41 -2.22
C ILE A 74 -11.56 7.60 -1.82
N GLU A 75 -11.13 7.02 -0.71
CA GLU A 75 -9.76 7.09 -0.22
C GLU A 75 -8.77 6.35 -1.14
N THR A 76 -9.18 5.30 -1.86
CA THR A 76 -8.30 4.61 -2.82
C THR A 76 -8.38 5.24 -4.20
N LEU A 77 -9.59 5.40 -4.74
CA LEU A 77 -9.79 5.82 -6.13
C LEU A 77 -9.49 7.30 -6.34
N TYR A 78 -9.89 8.15 -5.39
CA TYR A 78 -9.74 9.59 -5.52
C TYR A 78 -8.46 10.09 -4.82
N GLU A 79 -8.31 9.86 -3.51
CA GLU A 79 -7.13 10.39 -2.80
C GLU A 79 -5.83 9.77 -3.36
N LEU A 80 -5.72 8.44 -3.44
CA LEU A 80 -4.51 7.80 -3.98
C LEU A 80 -4.48 7.78 -5.51
N GLY A 81 -5.59 7.40 -6.14
CA GLY A 81 -5.68 7.17 -7.58
C GLY A 81 -5.60 8.45 -8.41
N TYR A 82 -6.08 9.57 -7.87
CA TYR A 82 -6.06 10.88 -8.53
C TYR A 82 -5.13 11.87 -7.84
N GLU A 83 -5.36 12.24 -6.57
CA GLU A 83 -4.61 13.35 -5.95
C GLU A 83 -3.11 13.03 -5.79
N VAL A 84 -2.78 11.87 -5.21
CA VAL A 84 -1.38 11.44 -5.04
C VAL A 84 -0.71 11.17 -6.39
N ARG A 85 -1.45 10.65 -7.37
CA ARG A 85 -0.95 10.47 -8.74
C ARG A 85 -0.56 11.80 -9.37
N GLU A 86 -1.39 12.83 -9.23
CA GLU A 86 -1.08 14.17 -9.75
C GLU A 86 0.13 14.78 -9.04
N ILE A 87 0.28 14.58 -7.73
CA ILE A 87 1.49 14.96 -6.99
C ILE A 87 2.73 14.25 -7.56
N ALA A 88 2.65 12.93 -7.76
CA ALA A 88 3.74 12.13 -8.30
C ALA A 88 4.18 12.64 -9.69
N ARG A 89 3.21 12.85 -10.58
CA ARG A 89 3.42 13.38 -11.93
C ARG A 89 4.08 14.76 -11.91
N ALA A 90 3.57 15.67 -11.08
CA ALA A 90 4.09 17.03 -10.97
C ALA A 90 5.56 17.09 -10.48
N HIS A 91 6.02 16.07 -9.76
CA HIS A 91 7.39 16.01 -9.23
C HIS A 91 8.33 15.12 -10.06
N GLY A 92 7.87 14.55 -11.18
CA GLY A 92 8.72 13.84 -12.13
C GLY A 92 8.72 12.31 -12.00
N ILE A 93 7.80 11.72 -11.22
CA ILE A 93 7.50 10.29 -11.33
C ILE A 93 6.79 10.06 -12.67
N ARG A 94 7.33 9.14 -13.47
CA ARG A 94 6.87 8.83 -14.82
C ARG A 94 5.83 7.71 -14.82
N THR A 95 6.10 6.66 -14.06
CA THR A 95 5.21 5.50 -13.92
C THR A 95 4.62 5.50 -12.53
N PHE A 96 3.29 5.54 -12.45
CA PHE A 96 2.56 5.45 -11.20
C PHE A 96 1.49 4.37 -11.33
N VAL A 97 1.61 3.33 -10.52
CA VAL A 97 0.66 2.23 -10.44
C VAL A 97 0.04 2.23 -9.05
N LEU A 98 -1.27 2.40 -8.99
CA LEU A 98 -2.05 2.08 -7.79
C LEU A 98 -2.47 0.61 -7.91
N VAL A 99 -2.14 -0.20 -6.91
CA VAL A 99 -2.63 -1.57 -6.81
C VAL A 99 -4.09 -1.53 -6.40
N GLU A 100 -4.92 -2.29 -7.10
CA GLU A 100 -6.34 -2.46 -6.78
C GLU A 100 -6.49 -3.03 -5.36
N ALA A 101 -7.56 -2.63 -4.66
CA ALA A 101 -7.92 -3.30 -3.43
C ALA A 101 -8.32 -4.77 -3.69
N LEU A 102 -8.53 -5.55 -2.63
CA LEU A 102 -8.86 -6.97 -2.77
C LEU A 102 -10.22 -7.21 -3.45
N ASN A 103 -11.16 -6.27 -3.29
CA ASN A 103 -12.48 -6.26 -3.94
C ASN A 103 -13.18 -7.63 -3.86
N ASP A 104 -13.52 -8.21 -5.01
CA ASP A 104 -14.22 -9.49 -5.16
C ASP A 104 -13.26 -10.67 -5.36
N SER A 105 -11.99 -10.53 -4.98
CA SER A 105 -10.99 -11.60 -5.05
C SER A 105 -11.49 -12.88 -4.38
N GLU A 106 -11.54 -13.97 -5.17
CA GLU A 106 -11.85 -15.31 -4.66
C GLU A 106 -10.89 -15.74 -3.55
N THR A 107 -9.60 -15.42 -3.71
CA THR A 107 -8.58 -15.71 -2.69
C THR A 107 -8.87 -14.98 -1.38
N PHE A 108 -9.33 -13.73 -1.45
CA PHE A 108 -9.70 -12.99 -0.24
C PHE A 108 -10.97 -13.55 0.42
N ALA A 109 -11.98 -13.88 -0.38
CA ALA A 109 -13.20 -14.51 0.12
C ALA A 109 -12.91 -15.86 0.80
N GLU A 110 -12.02 -16.67 0.22
CA GLU A 110 -11.56 -17.93 0.80
C GLU A 110 -10.82 -17.71 2.13
N ALA A 111 -9.91 -16.73 2.20
CA ALA A 111 -9.20 -16.39 3.44
C ALA A 111 -10.16 -15.94 4.55
N LEU A 112 -11.18 -15.13 4.22
CA LEU A 112 -12.21 -14.75 5.19
C LEU A 112 -13.02 -15.95 5.69
N LYS A 113 -13.36 -16.88 4.78
CA LYS A 113 -14.03 -18.13 5.15
C LYS A 113 -13.18 -18.93 6.15
N GLU A 114 -11.90 -19.12 5.86
CA GLU A 114 -10.97 -19.84 6.75
C GLU A 114 -10.89 -19.18 8.14
N ILE A 115 -10.73 -17.85 8.20
CA ILE A 115 -10.70 -17.11 9.47
C ILE A 115 -11.98 -17.31 10.29
N VAL A 116 -13.15 -17.29 9.63
CA VAL A 116 -14.44 -17.52 10.30
C VAL A 116 -14.55 -18.95 10.82
N LEU A 117 -14.15 -19.96 10.03
CA LEU A 117 -14.17 -21.36 10.44
C LEU A 117 -13.23 -21.62 11.62
N GLU A 118 -12.01 -21.06 11.58
CA GLU A 118 -11.05 -21.14 12.68
C GLU A 118 -11.62 -20.52 13.96
N ALA A 119 -12.26 -19.35 13.86
CA ALA A 119 -12.90 -18.69 15.00
C ALA A 119 -14.07 -19.50 15.60
N LEU A 120 -14.71 -20.36 14.80
CA LEU A 120 -15.75 -21.30 15.24
C LEU A 120 -15.17 -22.62 15.79
N GLY A 121 -13.86 -22.83 15.68
CA GLY A 121 -13.18 -24.08 16.05
C GLY A 121 -13.50 -25.26 15.13
N ALA A 122 -13.87 -24.97 13.87
CA ALA A 122 -14.20 -25.95 12.84
C ALA A 122 -12.95 -26.44 12.09
#